data_AF-A0A7W0ZM26-F1
#
_entry.id   AF-A0A7W0ZM26-F1
#
_cell.length_a   1.000
_cell.length_b   1.000
_cell.length_c   1.000
_cell.angle_alpha   90.00
_cell.angle_beta   90.00
_cell.angle_gamma   90.00
#
_symmetry.space_group_name_H-M   'P 1'
#
loop_
_entity.id
_entity.type
_entity.pdbx_description
1 polymer ?
#
loop_
_entity_poly.entity_id
_entity_poly.type
_entity_poly.pdbx_seq_one_letter_code
_entity_poly.pdbx_strand_id
1 'polypeptide(L)'
;MFKECLSLMLAFLLFHVSVGPVFAKSKAEKETQSAAKAKANILKLGTGETALVKLKLRGKTKLEGYISEAGAESFAVADAKTGVATNVTYPQVISIVHVPAFTVDVMAESLPTVKEIQRQVERAGVGSYVTLKLTDGKNLAGRIEEIEERYFTVGLLQEGAPLQVNYEQVAKLKVIKKTSYRAKGQPDAALARQAIEGLGVDTHVMVKLPGETILRGHIQSIDEKSFTLRLDASGQPTSISYDQVVQVRHNPHVPIIIGVVAAIGALVALVIYLATRKSEPGPFVSTINPNTVQAGKSVDVKITGSNFAAGATVTFKGGIGPAPTTSNIVVMDANTITATVTVNAGGPSRDRVWDVAVTNAKGRGGQLKDGFTVTP
;
A
#
# COMPACT_ATOMS: atom_id res chain seq x y z
N MET A 1 -26.60 29.72 -37.75
CA MET A 1 -25.52 28.73 -38.00
C MET A 1 -25.85 27.29 -37.57
N PHE A 2 -27.01 26.99 -36.95
CA PHE A 2 -27.39 25.61 -36.59
C PHE A 2 -28.34 24.92 -37.59
N LYS A 3 -28.89 25.66 -38.55
CA LYS A 3 -29.84 25.13 -39.56
C LYS A 3 -29.16 24.64 -40.85
N GLU A 4 -27.92 25.06 -41.11
CA GLU A 4 -27.17 24.59 -42.29
C GLU A 4 -26.39 23.30 -42.03
N CYS A 5 -25.96 23.05 -40.79
CA CYS A 5 -25.32 21.78 -40.43
C CYS A 5 -26.29 20.58 -40.40
N LEU A 6 -27.59 20.83 -40.20
CA LEU A 6 -28.60 19.77 -40.19
C LEU A 6 -28.92 19.26 -41.61
N SER A 7 -28.80 20.12 -42.63
CA SER A 7 -29.02 19.76 -44.03
C SER A 7 -27.84 18.96 -44.62
N LEU A 8 -26.62 19.19 -44.13
CA LEU A 8 -25.42 18.46 -44.56
C LEU A 8 -25.31 17.06 -43.92
N MET A 9 -25.88 16.84 -42.73
CA MET A 9 -25.96 15.49 -42.14
C MET A 9 -27.01 14.59 -42.82
N LEU A 10 -28.07 15.17 -43.40
CA LEU A 10 -29.12 14.40 -44.06
C LEU A 10 -28.73 13.95 -45.49
N ALA A 11 -27.86 14.71 -46.17
CA ALA A 11 -27.30 14.32 -47.47
C ALA A 11 -26.24 13.21 -47.38
N PHE A 12 -25.50 13.11 -46.27
CA PHE A 12 -24.55 12.00 -46.04
C PHE A 12 -25.25 10.69 -45.65
N LEU A 13 -26.50 10.76 -45.16
CA LEU A 13 -27.30 9.60 -44.80
C LEU A 13 -27.87 8.85 -46.03
N LEU A 14 -27.89 9.49 -47.20
CA LEU A 14 -28.45 8.94 -48.44
C LEU A 14 -27.40 8.35 -49.41
N PHE A 15 -26.11 8.33 -49.05
CA PHE A 15 -25.05 7.71 -49.87
C PHE A 15 -24.60 6.30 -49.39
N HIS A 16 -25.37 5.66 -48.51
CA HIS A 16 -25.12 4.29 -48.04
C HIS A 16 -26.18 3.28 -48.50
N VAL A 17 -26.68 3.39 -49.74
CA VAL A 17 -27.55 2.36 -50.33
C VAL A 17 -26.92 1.81 -51.61
N SER A 18 -25.89 0.98 -51.42
CA SER A 18 -25.60 -0.15 -52.31
C SER A 18 -24.74 -1.19 -51.58
N VAL A 19 -25.18 -1.65 -50.40
CA VAL A 19 -24.71 -2.95 -49.90
C VAL A 19 -25.55 -3.99 -50.65
N GLY A 20 -25.05 -4.40 -51.82
CA GLY A 20 -25.53 -5.63 -52.44
C GLY A 20 -25.43 -6.77 -51.43
N PRO A 21 -26.31 -7.79 -51.49
CA PRO A 21 -26.22 -8.91 -50.56
C PRO A 21 -24.82 -9.50 -50.67
N VAL A 22 -24.03 -9.38 -49.60
CA VAL A 22 -22.78 -10.13 -49.47
C VAL A 22 -23.22 -11.57 -49.28
N PHE A 23 -23.38 -12.28 -50.40
CA PHE A 23 -23.55 -13.73 -50.38
C PHE A 23 -22.43 -14.30 -49.51
N ALA A 24 -22.79 -15.05 -48.48
CA ALA A 24 -21.82 -15.77 -47.68
C ALA A 24 -21.01 -16.65 -48.64
N LYS A 25 -19.74 -16.30 -48.86
CA LYS A 25 -18.82 -17.05 -49.73
C LYS A 25 -19.00 -18.54 -49.47
N SER A 26 -19.17 -19.31 -50.54
CA SER A 26 -19.36 -20.74 -50.44
C SER A 26 -18.18 -21.37 -49.68
N LYS A 27 -18.40 -22.53 -49.06
CA LYS A 27 -17.32 -23.23 -48.33
C LYS A 27 -16.09 -23.38 -49.22
N ALA A 28 -16.28 -23.79 -50.48
CA ALA A 28 -15.24 -23.94 -51.50
C ALA A 28 -14.42 -22.66 -51.76
N GLU A 29 -15.06 -21.51 -51.92
CA GLU A 29 -14.37 -20.22 -52.15
C GLU A 29 -13.54 -19.78 -50.93
N LYS A 30 -14.01 -20.06 -49.71
CA LYS A 30 -13.23 -19.81 -48.48
C LYS A 30 -12.01 -20.72 -48.40
N GLU A 31 -12.11 -21.97 -48.87
CA GLU A 31 -10.97 -22.90 -48.86
C GLU A 31 -9.88 -22.45 -49.85
N THR A 32 -10.27 -22.09 -51.07
CA THR A 32 -9.34 -21.58 -52.10
C THR A 32 -8.68 -20.28 -51.65
N GLN A 33 -9.41 -19.37 -51.01
CA GLN A 33 -8.84 -18.13 -50.47
C GLN A 33 -7.87 -18.38 -49.30
N SER A 34 -8.18 -19.36 -48.43
CA SER A 34 -7.30 -19.74 -47.32
C SER A 34 -6.00 -20.39 -47.82
N ALA A 35 -6.09 -21.27 -48.82
CA ALA A 35 -4.94 -21.91 -49.44
C ALA A 35 -4.05 -20.89 -50.15
N ALA A 36 -4.63 -19.95 -50.89
CA ALA A 36 -3.89 -18.88 -51.56
C ALA A 36 -3.17 -17.97 -50.56
N LYS A 37 -3.82 -17.62 -49.43
CA LYS A 37 -3.20 -16.81 -48.38
C LYS A 37 -2.08 -17.56 -47.65
N ALA A 38 -2.27 -18.85 -47.38
CA ALA A 38 -1.23 -19.70 -46.80
C ALA A 38 -0.01 -19.78 -47.73
N LYS A 39 -0.23 -20.02 -49.03
CA LYS A 39 0.84 -20.05 -50.04
C LYS A 39 1.59 -18.72 -50.15
N ALA A 40 0.88 -17.61 -50.20
CA ALA A 40 1.50 -16.27 -50.22
C ALA A 40 2.36 -15.99 -48.97
N ASN A 41 1.92 -16.45 -47.80
CA ASN A 41 2.70 -16.32 -46.57
C ASN A 41 3.95 -17.20 -46.57
N ILE A 42 3.84 -18.47 -46.98
CA ILE A 42 5.00 -19.37 -47.08
C ILE A 42 6.03 -18.82 -48.09
N LEU A 43 5.59 -18.31 -49.25
CA LEU A 43 6.48 -17.68 -50.23
C LEU A 43 7.19 -16.43 -49.67
N LYS A 44 6.51 -15.62 -48.85
CA LYS A 44 7.12 -14.45 -48.19
C LYS A 44 8.14 -14.83 -47.12
N LEU A 45 7.96 -15.97 -46.47
CA LEU A 45 8.86 -16.46 -45.42
C LEU A 45 10.09 -17.17 -45.98
N GLY A 46 9.99 -17.69 -47.21
CA GLY A 46 11.06 -18.45 -47.85
C GLY A 46 11.23 -19.84 -47.24
N THR A 47 12.33 -20.48 -47.59
CA THR A 47 12.73 -21.82 -47.13
C THR A 47 14.08 -21.76 -46.43
N GLY A 48 14.30 -22.58 -45.41
CA GLY A 48 15.56 -22.67 -44.67
C GLY A 48 15.37 -22.62 -43.15
N GLU A 49 16.43 -22.87 -42.38
CA GLU A 49 16.40 -23.00 -40.91
C GLU A 49 15.95 -21.72 -40.18
N THR A 50 16.04 -20.57 -40.84
CA THR A 50 15.59 -19.27 -40.32
C THR A 50 14.10 -19.00 -40.61
N ALA A 51 13.46 -19.79 -41.48
CA ALA A 51 12.05 -19.65 -41.85
C ALA A 51 11.13 -20.36 -40.83
N LEU A 52 11.25 -19.97 -39.56
CA LEU A 52 10.52 -20.57 -38.45
C LEU A 52 9.03 -20.21 -38.47
N VAL A 53 8.19 -21.23 -38.31
CA VAL A 53 6.74 -21.11 -38.36
C VAL A 53 6.05 -21.94 -37.28
N LYS A 54 4.92 -21.40 -36.82
CA LYS A 54 3.92 -22.13 -36.04
C LYS A 54 2.63 -22.22 -36.83
N LEU A 55 2.24 -23.45 -37.16
CA LEU A 55 1.06 -23.75 -37.95
C LEU A 55 -0.09 -24.27 -37.08
N LYS A 56 -1.31 -23.96 -37.51
CA LYS A 56 -2.53 -24.65 -37.05
C LYS A 56 -3.23 -25.24 -38.26
N LEU A 57 -3.48 -26.55 -38.24
CA LEU A 57 -4.16 -27.27 -39.31
C LEU A 57 -5.66 -27.44 -39.01
N ARG A 58 -6.46 -27.79 -40.03
CA ARG A 58 -7.90 -28.04 -39.92
C ARG A 58 -8.28 -29.12 -38.91
N GLY A 59 -7.43 -30.12 -38.71
CA GLY A 59 -7.57 -31.13 -37.66
C GLY A 59 -7.29 -30.60 -36.24
N LYS A 60 -7.05 -29.30 -36.06
CA LYS A 60 -6.56 -28.66 -34.83
C LYS A 60 -5.13 -29.06 -34.43
N THR A 61 -4.46 -29.87 -35.24
CA THR A 61 -3.03 -30.19 -35.10
C THR A 61 -2.19 -28.93 -35.20
N LYS A 62 -1.21 -28.78 -34.30
CA LYS A 62 -0.23 -27.71 -34.34
C LYS A 62 1.11 -28.29 -34.77
N LEU A 63 1.79 -27.61 -35.68
CA LEU A 63 3.15 -27.96 -36.10
C LEU A 63 4.05 -26.76 -35.84
N GLU A 64 5.24 -27.02 -35.34
CA GLU A 64 6.27 -26.03 -35.04
C GLU A 64 7.57 -26.51 -35.68
N GLY A 65 8.26 -25.61 -36.37
CA GLY A 65 9.45 -25.98 -37.13
C GLY A 65 9.85 -24.90 -38.11
N TYR A 66 10.72 -25.25 -39.06
CA TYR A 66 11.09 -24.39 -40.17
C TYR A 66 10.55 -24.93 -41.49
N ILE A 67 10.32 -24.03 -42.44
CA ILE A 67 9.89 -24.42 -43.79
C ILE A 67 11.13 -24.98 -44.51
N SER A 68 11.19 -26.30 -44.68
CA SER A 68 12.29 -26.97 -45.36
C SER A 68 12.12 -26.96 -46.88
N GLU A 69 10.88 -26.95 -47.36
CA GLU A 69 10.55 -26.93 -48.79
C GLU A 69 9.21 -26.21 -49.03
N ALA A 70 9.10 -25.44 -50.12
CA ALA A 70 7.88 -24.77 -50.53
C ALA A 70 7.54 -25.13 -51.99
N GLY A 71 6.60 -26.05 -52.18
CA GLY A 71 6.15 -26.53 -53.48
C GLY A 71 4.89 -25.82 -54.01
N ALA A 72 4.39 -26.27 -55.17
CA ALA A 72 3.24 -25.65 -55.81
C ALA A 72 1.92 -25.87 -55.05
N GLU A 73 1.74 -27.04 -54.45
CA GLU A 73 0.47 -27.47 -53.80
C GLU A 73 0.62 -27.79 -52.31
N SER A 74 1.85 -28.01 -51.86
CA SER A 74 2.19 -28.32 -50.47
C SER A 74 3.55 -27.74 -50.10
N PHE A 75 3.88 -27.79 -48.81
CA PHE A 75 5.15 -27.37 -48.27
C PHE A 75 5.55 -28.29 -47.12
N ALA A 76 6.84 -28.46 -46.90
CA ALA A 76 7.36 -29.30 -45.84
C ALA A 76 7.76 -28.44 -44.64
N VAL A 77 7.34 -28.87 -43.44
CA VAL A 77 7.79 -28.30 -42.17
C VAL A 77 8.66 -29.33 -41.46
N ALA A 78 9.93 -29.01 -41.32
CA ALA A 78 10.86 -29.82 -40.54
C ALA A 78 10.84 -29.38 -39.08
N ASP A 79 10.70 -30.35 -38.18
CA ASP A 79 10.80 -30.10 -36.74
C ASP A 79 12.20 -29.58 -36.39
N ALA A 80 12.27 -28.49 -35.62
CA ALA A 80 13.52 -27.79 -35.35
C ALA A 80 14.54 -28.60 -34.51
N LYS A 81 14.10 -29.68 -33.84
CA LYS A 81 14.95 -30.51 -32.98
C LYS A 81 15.36 -31.82 -33.66
N THR A 82 14.45 -32.41 -34.43
CA THR A 82 14.62 -33.75 -35.00
C THR A 82 14.90 -33.73 -36.50
N GLY A 83 14.69 -32.59 -37.18
CA GLY A 83 14.85 -32.45 -38.63
C GLY A 83 13.83 -33.24 -39.45
N VAL A 84 12.87 -33.92 -38.81
CA VAL A 84 11.85 -34.73 -39.49
C VAL A 84 10.87 -33.81 -40.20
N ALA A 85 10.82 -33.93 -41.53
CA ALA A 85 9.94 -33.14 -42.38
C ALA A 85 8.52 -33.74 -42.43
N THR A 86 7.52 -32.90 -42.12
CA THR A 86 6.10 -33.20 -42.28
C THR A 86 5.55 -32.43 -43.47
N ASN A 87 5.02 -33.13 -44.47
CA ASN A 87 4.41 -32.48 -45.63
C ASN A 87 2.99 -31.98 -45.30
N VAL A 88 2.72 -30.71 -45.61
CA VAL A 88 1.46 -30.02 -45.31
C VAL A 88 0.88 -29.42 -46.59
N THR A 89 -0.38 -29.73 -46.90
CA THR A 89 -1.08 -29.15 -48.05
C THR A 89 -1.69 -27.78 -47.69
N TYR A 90 -1.62 -26.80 -48.59
CA TYR A 90 -2.10 -25.44 -48.33
C TYR A 90 -3.57 -25.34 -47.85
N PRO A 91 -4.53 -26.14 -48.37
CA PRO A 91 -5.93 -26.07 -47.92
C PRO A 91 -6.14 -26.46 -46.46
N GLN A 92 -5.22 -27.23 -45.88
CA GLN A 92 -5.31 -27.69 -44.49
C GLN A 92 -4.87 -26.60 -43.50
N VAL A 93 -4.21 -25.55 -43.94
CA VAL A 93 -3.66 -24.51 -43.06
C VAL A 93 -4.74 -23.50 -42.67
N ILE A 94 -4.98 -23.38 -41.36
CA ILE A 94 -5.89 -22.37 -40.80
C ILE A 94 -5.13 -21.07 -40.49
N SER A 95 -3.93 -21.19 -39.91
CA SER A 95 -3.12 -20.03 -39.53
C SER A 95 -1.64 -20.34 -39.59
N ILE A 96 -0.87 -19.37 -40.06
CA ILE A 96 0.59 -19.38 -40.07
C ILE A 96 1.03 -18.19 -39.23
N VAL A 97 1.82 -18.45 -38.20
CA VAL A 97 2.50 -17.42 -37.42
C VAL A 97 3.98 -17.54 -37.74
N HIS A 98 4.56 -16.49 -38.32
CA HIS A 98 6.00 -16.39 -38.49
C HIS A 98 6.63 -16.11 -37.13
N VAL A 99 7.69 -16.86 -36.82
CA VAL A 99 8.52 -16.62 -35.65
C VAL A 99 9.79 -15.93 -36.17
N PRO A 100 10.04 -14.65 -35.84
CA PRO A 100 11.23 -13.95 -36.31
C PRO A 100 12.47 -14.68 -35.81
N ALA A 101 13.42 -14.91 -36.72
CA ALA A 101 14.73 -15.50 -36.43
C ALA A 101 15.54 -14.56 -35.52
N PHE A 102 15.28 -14.63 -34.22
CA PHE A 102 16.12 -14.07 -33.16
C PHE A 102 16.01 -14.94 -31.91
N THR A 103 16.18 -16.24 -32.08
CA THR A 103 16.38 -17.21 -30.99
C THR A 103 17.18 -18.39 -31.54
N VAL A 104 18.45 -18.16 -31.82
CA VAL A 104 19.44 -19.24 -31.85
C VAL A 104 20.53 -18.84 -30.86
N ASP A 105 20.29 -19.15 -29.59
CA ASP A 105 21.24 -19.98 -28.86
C ASP A 105 20.62 -20.52 -27.57
N VAL A 106 20.78 -21.83 -27.40
CA VAL A 106 20.54 -22.65 -26.19
C VAL A 106 19.07 -22.94 -25.82
N MET A 107 18.43 -23.81 -26.62
CA MET A 107 17.59 -24.88 -26.04
C MET A 107 18.45 -26.16 -25.92
N ALA A 108 19.47 -26.10 -25.07
CA ALA A 108 19.69 -27.23 -24.19
C ALA A 108 18.58 -27.14 -23.13
N GLU A 109 17.89 -28.23 -22.91
CA GLU A 109 17.14 -28.46 -21.68
C GLU A 109 18.16 -28.58 -20.53
N SER A 110 18.77 -27.45 -20.16
CA SER A 110 19.49 -27.32 -18.90
C SER A 110 18.57 -26.57 -17.95
N LEU A 111 18.51 -27.08 -16.72
CA LEU A 111 18.01 -26.38 -15.54
C LEU A 111 18.28 -24.87 -15.68
N PRO A 112 17.37 -23.97 -15.23
CA PRO A 112 17.58 -22.53 -15.34
C PRO A 112 19.02 -22.25 -14.94
N THR A 113 19.86 -21.81 -15.89
CA THR A 113 21.29 -21.69 -15.63
C THR A 113 21.43 -20.84 -14.38
N VAL A 114 22.32 -21.18 -13.47
CA VAL A 114 22.52 -20.47 -12.19
C VAL A 114 22.37 -18.94 -12.32
N LYS A 115 22.88 -18.37 -13.41
CA LYS A 115 22.74 -16.96 -13.82
C LYS A 115 21.30 -16.44 -14.01
N GLU A 116 20.38 -17.25 -14.54
CA GLU A 116 18.97 -16.89 -14.69
C GLU A 116 18.25 -16.83 -13.35
N ILE A 117 18.50 -17.80 -12.45
CA ILE A 117 17.95 -17.73 -11.08
C ILE A 117 18.53 -16.52 -10.35
N GLN A 118 19.84 -16.30 -10.46
CA GLN A 118 20.50 -15.11 -9.91
C GLN A 118 19.84 -13.83 -10.43
N ARG A 119 19.69 -13.68 -11.74
CA ARG A 119 19.01 -12.51 -12.36
C ARG A 119 17.58 -12.35 -11.87
N GLN A 120 16.85 -13.44 -11.66
CA GLN A 120 15.48 -13.39 -11.12
C GLN A 120 15.45 -12.97 -9.65
N VAL A 121 16.39 -13.43 -8.83
CA VAL A 121 16.54 -13.02 -7.42
C VAL A 121 16.96 -11.56 -7.33
N GLU A 122 17.95 -11.14 -8.10
CA GLU A 122 18.39 -9.74 -8.18
C GLU A 122 17.28 -8.80 -8.64
N ARG A 123 16.50 -9.20 -9.66
CA ARG A 123 15.33 -8.45 -10.13
C ARG A 123 14.21 -8.41 -9.09
N ALA A 124 14.02 -9.49 -8.34
CA ALA A 124 13.06 -9.51 -7.25
C ALA A 124 13.51 -8.59 -6.11
N GLY A 125 14.83 -8.55 -5.84
CA GLY A 125 15.44 -7.72 -4.81
C GLY A 125 15.19 -8.24 -3.39
N VAL A 126 15.95 -7.68 -2.45
CA VAL A 126 15.78 -7.94 -1.01
C VAL A 126 14.36 -7.52 -0.60
N GLY A 127 13.72 -8.36 0.20
CA GLY A 127 12.36 -8.17 0.68
C GLY A 127 11.29 -8.87 -0.15
N SER A 128 11.60 -9.33 -1.37
CA SER A 128 10.66 -10.09 -2.20
C SER A 128 10.38 -11.47 -1.64
N TYR A 129 9.13 -11.93 -1.80
CA TYR A 129 8.75 -13.28 -1.39
C TYR A 129 8.84 -14.23 -2.56
N VAL A 130 9.39 -15.41 -2.30
CA VAL A 130 9.64 -16.44 -3.30
C VAL A 130 9.16 -17.79 -2.82
N THR A 131 8.65 -18.56 -3.77
CA THR A 131 8.57 -20.02 -3.66
C THR A 131 9.69 -20.61 -4.49
N LEU A 132 10.45 -21.50 -3.88
CA LEU A 132 11.56 -22.21 -4.50
C LEU A 132 11.21 -23.69 -4.54
N LYS A 133 11.47 -24.32 -5.69
CA LYS A 133 11.65 -25.77 -5.76
C LYS A 133 13.14 -26.01 -5.84
N LEU A 134 13.68 -26.76 -4.88
CA LEU A 134 15.08 -27.15 -4.86
C LEU A 134 15.32 -28.36 -5.78
N THR A 135 16.57 -28.55 -6.18
CA THR A 135 17.01 -29.68 -7.01
C THR A 135 16.87 -31.02 -6.29
N ASP A 136 16.93 -31.02 -4.95
CA ASP A 136 16.63 -32.20 -4.10
C ASP A 136 15.12 -32.51 -3.99
N GLY A 137 14.26 -31.73 -4.66
CA GLY A 137 12.81 -31.90 -4.67
C GLY A 137 12.06 -31.18 -3.56
N LYS A 138 12.75 -30.57 -2.58
CA LYS A 138 12.09 -29.82 -1.50
C LYS A 138 11.50 -28.51 -2.02
N ASN A 139 10.40 -28.08 -1.41
CA ASN A 139 9.82 -26.77 -1.66
C ASN A 139 10.06 -25.86 -0.46
N LEU A 140 10.52 -24.64 -0.73
CA LEU A 140 10.70 -23.59 0.27
C LEU A 140 9.83 -22.40 -0.10
N ALA A 141 9.31 -21.72 0.91
CA ALA A 141 8.59 -20.46 0.74
C ALA A 141 9.03 -19.48 1.81
N GLY A 142 9.45 -18.29 1.39
CA GLY A 142 10.01 -17.31 2.30
C GLY A 142 10.30 -15.97 1.64
N ARG A 143 10.94 -15.09 2.41
CA ARG A 143 11.34 -13.75 2.01
C ARG A 143 12.83 -13.72 1.73
N ILE A 144 13.25 -13.11 0.63
CA ILE A 144 14.67 -12.85 0.37
C ILE A 144 15.14 -11.81 1.39
N GLU A 145 16.13 -12.15 2.21
CA GLU A 145 16.70 -11.24 3.22
C GLU A 145 18.04 -10.66 2.78
N GLU A 146 18.82 -11.44 2.03
CA GLU A 146 20.15 -11.05 1.54
C GLU A 146 20.39 -11.69 0.17
N ILE A 147 21.09 -10.96 -0.71
CA ILE A 147 21.46 -11.41 -2.05
C ILE A 147 22.96 -11.26 -2.20
N GLU A 148 23.64 -12.37 -2.45
CA GLU A 148 25.07 -12.45 -2.65
C GLU A 148 25.39 -13.05 -4.02
N GLU A 149 26.67 -13.03 -4.41
CA GLU A 149 27.10 -13.49 -5.74
C GLU A 149 26.81 -14.97 -5.98
N ARG A 150 26.87 -15.81 -4.94
CA ARG A 150 26.73 -17.28 -5.05
C ARG A 150 25.47 -17.84 -4.40
N TYR A 151 24.82 -17.07 -3.54
CA TYR A 151 23.68 -17.50 -2.75
C TYR A 151 22.75 -16.34 -2.42
N PHE A 152 21.61 -16.65 -1.85
CA PHE A 152 20.72 -15.68 -1.21
C PHE A 152 20.14 -16.31 0.06
N THR A 153 19.75 -15.50 1.02
CA THR A 153 19.13 -15.98 2.26
C THR A 153 17.62 -15.80 2.19
N VAL A 154 16.90 -16.82 2.68
CA VAL A 154 15.45 -16.84 2.70
C VAL A 154 14.96 -16.97 4.14
N GLY A 155 14.35 -15.90 4.66
CA GLY A 155 13.57 -15.94 5.90
C GLY A 155 12.32 -16.78 5.69
N LEU A 156 12.21 -17.90 6.41
CA LEU A 156 11.13 -18.87 6.23
C LEU A 156 9.80 -18.32 6.76
N LEU A 157 8.70 -18.61 6.05
CA LEU A 157 7.33 -18.22 6.46
C LEU A 157 6.81 -18.96 7.70
N GLN A 158 7.45 -20.07 8.05
CA GLN A 158 7.24 -20.81 9.29
C GLN A 158 8.44 -20.50 10.19
N GLU A 159 8.20 -20.24 11.49
CA GLU A 159 9.23 -19.87 12.46
C GLU A 159 10.50 -20.72 12.27
N GLY A 160 11.63 -20.05 12.04
CA GLY A 160 12.90 -20.68 11.75
C GLY A 160 13.96 -19.64 11.42
N ALA A 161 15.23 -20.03 11.57
CA ALA A 161 16.35 -19.18 11.16
C ALA A 161 16.34 -18.99 9.63
N PRO A 162 16.81 -17.84 9.12
CA PRO A 162 17.00 -17.64 7.68
C PRO A 162 17.83 -18.76 7.07
N LEU A 163 17.37 -19.31 5.95
CA LEU A 163 18.03 -20.40 5.27
C LEU A 163 18.84 -19.87 4.09
N GLN A 164 20.14 -20.14 4.07
CA GLN A 164 21.00 -19.89 2.92
C GLN A 164 20.68 -20.87 1.79
N VAL A 165 20.38 -20.34 0.60
CA VAL A 165 20.09 -21.13 -0.60
C VAL A 165 21.10 -20.76 -1.69
N ASN A 166 21.91 -21.72 -2.11
CA ASN A 166 22.82 -21.52 -3.24
C ASN A 166 22.02 -21.53 -4.55
N TYR A 167 22.35 -20.67 -5.50
CA TYR A 167 21.61 -20.56 -6.76
C TYR A 167 21.56 -21.89 -7.54
N GLU A 168 22.60 -22.72 -7.44
CA GLU A 168 22.68 -24.06 -8.04
C GLU A 168 21.68 -25.06 -7.46
N GLN A 169 21.20 -24.82 -6.24
CA GLN A 169 20.22 -25.68 -5.58
C GLN A 169 18.79 -25.37 -6.03
N VAL A 170 18.55 -24.29 -6.78
CA VAL A 170 17.22 -23.85 -7.18
C VAL A 170 16.83 -24.42 -8.54
N ALA A 171 15.94 -25.42 -8.54
CA ALA A 171 15.36 -25.97 -9.76
C ALA A 171 14.28 -25.05 -10.37
N LYS A 172 13.55 -24.31 -9.54
CA LYS A 172 12.52 -23.35 -9.99
C LYS A 172 12.31 -22.26 -8.97
N LEU A 173 12.27 -21.01 -9.42
CA LEU A 173 11.92 -19.85 -8.60
C LEU A 173 10.62 -19.22 -9.11
N LYS A 174 9.76 -18.82 -8.17
CA LYS A 174 8.58 -18.01 -8.47
C LYS A 174 8.44 -16.91 -7.42
N VAL A 175 8.47 -15.66 -7.85
CA VAL A 175 8.17 -14.49 -7.02
C VAL A 175 6.67 -14.44 -6.74
N ILE A 176 6.31 -14.22 -5.47
CA ILE A 176 4.95 -14.16 -4.98
C ILE A 176 4.64 -12.71 -4.61
N LYS A 177 3.64 -12.13 -5.26
CA LYS A 177 3.01 -10.90 -4.78
C LYS A 177 2.01 -11.30 -3.71
N LYS A 178 2.31 -11.05 -2.44
CA LYS A 178 1.28 -11.16 -1.39
C LYS A 178 0.35 -9.96 -1.53
N THR A 179 -0.90 -10.23 -1.90
CA THR A 179 -1.94 -9.20 -2.04
C THR A 179 -2.97 -9.29 -0.91
N SER A 180 -2.65 -10.04 0.15
CA SER A 180 -3.50 -10.18 1.31
C SER A 180 -2.70 -10.56 2.55
N TYR A 181 -3.19 -10.13 3.70
CA TYR A 181 -2.64 -10.46 5.01
C TYR A 181 -3.75 -10.63 6.03
N ARG A 182 -3.55 -11.51 7.01
CA ARG A 182 -4.40 -11.72 8.17
C ARG A 182 -3.52 -12.15 9.35
N ALA A 183 -3.59 -11.41 10.45
CA ALA A 183 -2.90 -11.75 11.69
C ALA A 183 -3.44 -13.06 12.29
N LYS A 184 -2.55 -13.88 12.86
CA LYS A 184 -2.88 -15.08 13.65
C LYS A 184 -2.59 -14.81 15.13
N GLY A 185 -3.26 -13.80 15.70
CA GLY A 185 -2.98 -13.29 17.05
C GLY A 185 -2.69 -11.79 17.00
N GLN A 186 -1.54 -11.37 17.54
CA GLN A 186 -1.09 -9.98 17.45
C GLN A 186 -0.77 -9.59 15.99
N PRO A 187 -1.06 -8.34 15.60
CA PRO A 187 -0.62 -7.80 14.31
C PRO A 187 0.90 -7.93 14.12
N ASP A 188 1.29 -8.25 12.90
CA ASP A 188 2.68 -8.31 12.45
C ASP A 188 2.88 -7.23 11.40
N ALA A 189 3.61 -6.19 11.78
CA ALA A 189 3.84 -5.01 10.95
C ALA A 189 4.59 -5.35 9.65
N ALA A 190 5.53 -6.30 9.68
CA ALA A 190 6.30 -6.66 8.50
C ALA A 190 5.42 -7.38 7.47
N LEU A 191 4.61 -8.33 7.93
CA LEU A 191 3.67 -9.06 7.06
C LEU A 191 2.54 -8.18 6.54
N ALA A 192 2.06 -7.23 7.34
CA ALA A 192 1.07 -6.24 6.93
C ALA A 192 1.63 -5.30 5.84
N ARG A 193 2.80 -4.72 6.07
CA ARG A 193 3.51 -3.87 5.11
C ARG A 193 3.70 -4.58 3.77
N GLN A 194 4.17 -5.82 3.84
CA GLN A 194 4.39 -6.65 2.66
C GLN A 194 3.12 -6.82 1.81
N ALA A 195 1.97 -7.05 2.45
CA ALA A 195 0.72 -7.21 1.71
C ALA A 195 0.27 -5.91 1.06
N ILE A 196 0.50 -4.76 1.72
CA ILE A 196 0.21 -3.44 1.17
C ILE A 196 1.14 -3.11 -0.01
N GLU A 197 2.45 -3.37 0.10
CA GLU A 197 3.40 -3.24 -1.00
C GLU A 197 3.04 -4.13 -2.20
N GLY A 198 2.61 -5.38 -1.94
CA GLY A 198 2.17 -6.29 -2.99
C GLY A 198 0.84 -5.89 -3.64
N LEU A 199 -0.03 -5.17 -2.93
CA LEU A 199 -1.23 -4.56 -3.47
C LEU A 199 -0.89 -3.31 -4.32
N GLY A 200 0.05 -2.49 -3.88
CA GLY A 200 0.50 -1.30 -4.58
C GLY A 200 -0.41 -0.08 -4.42
N VAL A 201 0.11 1.08 -4.82
CA VAL A 201 -0.62 2.36 -4.82
C VAL A 201 -1.78 2.31 -5.82
N ASP A 202 -2.85 3.05 -5.51
CA ASP A 202 -4.13 3.15 -6.20
C ASP A 202 -5.01 1.88 -6.16
N THR A 203 -4.53 0.80 -5.53
CA THR A 203 -5.31 -0.41 -5.34
C THR A 203 -6.39 -0.20 -4.28
N HIS A 204 -7.62 -0.61 -4.61
CA HIS A 204 -8.75 -0.58 -3.70
C HIS A 204 -8.74 -1.76 -2.73
N VAL A 205 -8.74 -1.47 -1.44
CA VAL A 205 -8.49 -2.46 -0.38
C VAL A 205 -9.50 -2.35 0.74
N MET A 206 -9.68 -3.47 1.44
CA MET A 206 -10.32 -3.51 2.74
C MET A 206 -9.26 -3.76 3.80
N VAL A 207 -9.21 -2.91 4.83
CA VAL A 207 -8.28 -3.02 5.96
C VAL A 207 -9.08 -3.19 7.24
N LYS A 208 -8.85 -4.29 7.98
CA LYS A 208 -9.38 -4.50 9.34
C LYS A 208 -8.31 -4.09 10.35
N LEU A 209 -8.68 -3.23 11.31
CA LEU A 209 -7.88 -2.82 12.46
C LEU A 209 -8.35 -3.56 13.73
N PRO A 210 -7.66 -3.45 14.88
CA PRO A 210 -8.15 -3.91 16.18
C PRO A 210 -9.55 -3.38 16.50
N GLY A 211 -10.30 -4.12 17.31
CA GLY A 211 -11.66 -3.73 17.70
C GLY A 211 -12.69 -3.79 16.57
N GLU A 212 -12.45 -4.65 15.57
CA GLU A 212 -13.35 -4.89 14.42
C GLU A 212 -13.59 -3.71 13.47
N THR A 213 -12.79 -2.65 13.58
CA THR A 213 -12.88 -1.51 12.67
C THR A 213 -12.47 -1.92 11.26
N ILE A 214 -13.35 -1.69 10.28
CA ILE A 214 -13.10 -1.98 8.85
C ILE A 214 -13.05 -0.67 8.07
N LEU A 215 -11.93 -0.43 7.42
CA LEU A 215 -11.71 0.68 6.50
C LEU A 215 -11.69 0.18 5.07
N ARG A 216 -12.18 1.00 4.14
CA ARG A 216 -12.18 0.74 2.70
C ARG A 216 -11.73 2.00 1.98
N GLY A 217 -10.94 1.82 0.93
CA GLY A 217 -10.33 2.94 0.23
C GLY A 217 -9.24 2.54 -0.75
N HIS A 218 -8.60 3.55 -1.32
CA HIS A 218 -7.45 3.40 -2.22
C HIS A 218 -6.15 3.73 -1.50
N ILE A 219 -5.14 2.87 -1.67
CA ILE A 219 -3.79 3.14 -1.16
C ILE A 219 -3.22 4.36 -1.92
N GLN A 220 -2.76 5.39 -1.21
CA GLN A 220 -2.18 6.59 -1.82
C GLN A 220 -0.65 6.65 -1.69
N SER A 221 -0.12 6.29 -0.52
CA SER A 221 1.32 6.20 -0.27
C SER A 221 1.61 4.96 0.55
N ILE A 222 2.81 4.42 0.37
CA ILE A 222 3.34 3.30 1.13
C ILE A 222 4.68 3.76 1.68
N ASP A 223 4.74 3.93 2.99
CA ASP A 223 5.92 4.42 3.71
C ASP A 223 6.52 3.28 4.54
N GLU A 224 7.62 3.55 5.24
CA GLU A 224 8.38 2.52 5.96
C GLU A 224 7.60 1.87 7.11
N LYS A 225 6.83 2.67 7.86
CA LYS A 225 6.10 2.25 9.07
C LYS A 225 4.57 2.34 8.94
N SER A 226 4.10 2.99 7.89
CA SER A 226 2.68 3.25 7.67
C SER A 226 2.36 3.32 6.18
N PHE A 227 1.09 3.33 5.85
CA PHE A 227 0.61 3.65 4.51
C PHE A 227 -0.58 4.61 4.62
N THR A 228 -0.78 5.41 3.58
CA THR A 228 -1.93 6.32 3.50
C THR A 228 -3.05 5.67 2.71
N LEU A 229 -4.24 5.62 3.30
CA LEU A 229 -5.46 5.13 2.67
C LEU A 229 -6.42 6.30 2.47
N ARG A 230 -6.81 6.57 1.22
CA ARG A 230 -7.93 7.49 0.94
C ARG A 230 -9.23 6.74 1.13
N LEU A 231 -9.97 7.07 2.18
CA LEU A 231 -11.19 6.36 2.55
C LEU A 231 -12.34 6.63 1.59
N ASP A 232 -13.15 5.62 1.29
CA ASP A 232 -14.33 5.78 0.44
C ASP A 232 -15.40 6.67 1.09
N ALA A 233 -15.54 6.55 2.42
CA ALA A 233 -16.62 7.20 3.16
C ALA A 233 -16.39 8.71 3.34
N SER A 234 -15.15 9.14 3.52
CA SER A 234 -14.80 10.54 3.78
C SER A 234 -14.05 11.21 2.62
N GLY A 235 -13.47 10.43 1.70
CA GLY A 235 -12.55 10.92 0.69
C GLY A 235 -11.21 11.42 1.23
N GLN A 236 -10.99 11.36 2.55
CA GLN A 236 -9.81 11.92 3.20
C GLN A 236 -8.67 10.90 3.30
N PRO A 237 -7.40 11.33 3.14
CA PRO A 237 -6.23 10.52 3.42
C PRO A 237 -6.16 10.18 4.91
N THR A 238 -6.00 8.91 5.23
CA THR A 238 -5.83 8.41 6.60
C THR A 238 -4.55 7.59 6.66
N SER A 239 -3.60 8.02 7.50
CA SER A 239 -2.37 7.25 7.74
C SER A 239 -2.63 6.10 8.71
N ILE A 240 -2.25 4.89 8.32
CA ILE A 240 -2.45 3.65 9.09
C ILE A 240 -1.08 3.02 9.32
N SER A 241 -0.75 2.77 10.59
CA SER A 241 0.48 2.09 10.98
C SER A 241 0.35 0.58 10.80
N TYR A 242 1.42 -0.08 10.32
CA TYR A 242 1.36 -1.52 9.98
C TYR A 242 1.14 -2.43 11.21
N ASP A 243 1.58 -2.01 12.39
CA ASP A 243 1.37 -2.68 13.68
C ASP A 243 -0.10 -2.68 14.14
N GLN A 244 -0.96 -1.92 13.45
CA GLN A 244 -2.40 -1.89 13.70
C GLN A 244 -3.20 -2.63 12.62
N VAL A 245 -2.56 -3.24 11.62
CA VAL A 245 -3.30 -3.96 10.58
C VAL A 245 -3.56 -5.38 11.06
N VAL A 246 -4.83 -5.75 11.24
CA VAL A 246 -5.24 -7.14 11.55
C VAL A 246 -5.48 -7.93 10.27
N GLN A 247 -6.03 -7.28 9.24
CA GLN A 247 -6.28 -7.93 7.96
C GLN A 247 -6.22 -6.90 6.83
N VAL A 248 -5.67 -7.28 5.70
CA VAL A 248 -5.85 -6.54 4.44
C VAL A 248 -6.09 -7.49 3.29
N ARG A 249 -6.93 -7.09 2.34
CA ARG A 249 -7.14 -7.81 1.08
C ARG A 249 -7.58 -6.85 -0.02
N HIS A 250 -7.28 -7.22 -1.27
CA HIS A 250 -7.90 -6.62 -2.43
C HIS A 250 -9.43 -6.74 -2.35
N ASN A 251 -10.14 -5.64 -2.61
CA ASN A 251 -11.59 -5.58 -2.52
C ASN A 251 -12.20 -5.03 -3.83
N PRO A 252 -12.34 -5.83 -4.89
CA PRO A 252 -12.75 -5.37 -6.23
C PRO A 252 -14.26 -5.03 -6.36
N HIS A 253 -14.98 -4.82 -5.26
CA HIS A 253 -16.41 -4.57 -5.35
C HIS A 253 -16.70 -3.13 -5.80
N VAL A 254 -17.51 -3.01 -6.86
CA VAL A 254 -18.29 -1.83 -7.24
C VAL A 254 -18.98 -1.30 -5.98
N PRO A 255 -19.03 0.02 -5.72
CA PRO A 255 -19.66 0.56 -4.52
C PRO A 255 -21.14 0.17 -4.50
N ILE A 256 -21.48 -0.92 -3.80
CA ILE A 256 -22.86 -1.18 -3.41
C ILE A 256 -23.12 -0.17 -2.30
N ILE A 257 -23.83 0.89 -2.65
CA ILE A 257 -24.44 1.84 -1.72
C ILE A 257 -25.47 1.03 -0.92
N ILE A 258 -25.02 0.32 0.12
CA ILE A 258 -25.90 -0.18 1.17
C ILE A 258 -26.02 0.99 2.13
N GLY A 259 -27.13 1.72 1.99
CA GLY A 259 -27.58 2.71 2.95
C GLY A 259 -27.87 2.05 4.29
N VAL A 260 -26.82 1.77 5.06
CA VAL A 260 -26.89 1.42 6.48
C VAL A 260 -25.82 2.23 7.20
N VAL A 261 -26.27 3.41 7.60
CA VAL A 261 -25.92 4.12 8.83
C VAL A 261 -24.49 4.70 8.90
N ALA A 262 -24.43 5.96 8.47
CA ALA A 262 -23.40 6.96 8.71
C ALA A 262 -23.14 7.31 10.20
N ALA A 263 -23.38 6.38 11.14
CA ALA A 263 -23.12 6.61 12.58
C ALA A 263 -21.76 6.07 13.05
N ILE A 264 -21.16 5.09 12.36
CA ILE A 264 -19.91 4.45 12.83
C ILE A 264 -18.67 5.25 12.39
N GLY A 265 -18.70 5.90 11.23
CA GLY A 265 -17.60 6.77 10.79
C GLY A 265 -17.42 8.00 11.68
N ALA A 266 -18.53 8.62 12.10
CA ALA A 266 -18.51 9.68 13.09
C ALA A 266 -18.06 9.18 14.48
N LEU A 267 -18.45 7.97 14.90
CA LEU A 267 -18.02 7.40 16.17
C LEU A 267 -16.54 6.98 16.17
N VAL A 268 -15.99 6.43 15.08
CA VAL A 268 -14.58 6.03 14.98
C VAL A 268 -13.68 7.24 14.75
N ALA A 269 -14.09 8.22 13.93
CA ALA A 269 -13.39 9.51 13.84
C ALA A 269 -13.48 10.30 15.16
N LEU A 270 -14.61 10.23 15.88
CA LEU A 270 -14.73 10.79 17.24
C LEU A 270 -13.86 10.01 18.23
N VAL A 271 -13.79 8.69 18.17
CA VAL A 271 -12.93 7.86 19.05
C VAL A 271 -11.45 8.08 18.73
N ILE A 272 -11.06 8.26 17.47
CA ILE A 272 -9.69 8.62 17.07
C ILE A 272 -9.40 10.08 17.42
N TYR A 273 -10.34 11.01 17.25
CA TYR A 273 -10.23 12.41 17.72
C TYR A 273 -10.17 12.49 19.25
N LEU A 274 -10.86 11.61 19.96
CA LEU A 274 -10.80 11.48 21.42
C LEU A 274 -9.52 10.77 21.89
N ALA A 275 -9.00 9.79 21.14
CA ALA A 275 -7.78 9.04 21.43
C ALA A 275 -6.49 9.76 21.00
N THR A 276 -6.56 10.71 20.05
CA THR A 276 -5.46 11.60 19.64
C THR A 276 -5.47 12.93 20.38
N ARG A 277 -6.14 13.03 21.54
CA ARG A 277 -5.78 14.06 22.51
C ARG A 277 -4.36 13.75 22.99
N LYS A 278 -3.36 14.32 22.30
CA LYS A 278 -1.99 14.47 22.81
C LYS A 278 -2.13 14.86 24.28
N SER A 279 -1.77 13.92 25.15
CA SER A 279 -1.92 14.14 26.58
C SER A 279 -0.93 15.23 26.96
N GLU A 280 -1.38 16.49 26.98
CA GLU A 280 -0.59 17.61 27.45
C GLU A 280 -0.08 17.29 28.86
N PRO A 281 1.24 17.31 29.08
CA PRO A 281 1.80 17.04 30.41
C PRO A 281 1.18 18.00 31.43
N GLY A 282 0.95 17.52 32.65
CA GLY A 282 0.39 18.35 33.72
C GLY A 282 1.31 19.53 34.02
N PRO A 283 0.75 20.68 34.44
CA PRO A 283 1.57 21.80 34.88
C PRO A 283 2.42 21.35 36.08
N PHE A 284 3.65 21.83 36.16
CA PHE A 284 4.53 21.66 37.32
C PHE A 284 4.93 23.02 37.83
N VAL A 285 4.78 23.27 39.13
CA VAL A 285 5.07 24.57 39.75
C VAL A 285 6.39 24.45 40.49
N SER A 286 7.38 25.25 40.10
CA SER A 286 8.72 25.22 40.70
C SER A 286 8.88 26.30 41.76
N THR A 287 8.45 27.53 41.48
CA THR A 287 8.62 28.68 42.38
C THR A 287 7.51 29.70 42.21
N ILE A 288 7.30 30.52 43.24
CA ILE A 288 6.50 31.75 43.22
C ILE A 288 7.36 32.86 43.84
N ASN A 289 7.38 34.05 43.23
CA ASN A 289 8.18 35.18 43.73
C ASN A 289 7.42 36.51 43.55
N PRO A 290 7.28 37.34 44.60
CA PRO A 290 7.61 37.05 45.99
C PRO A 290 6.73 35.92 46.55
N ASN A 291 7.27 35.15 47.50
CA ASN A 291 6.56 34.05 48.16
C ASN A 291 6.03 34.40 49.56
N THR A 292 6.23 35.63 50.03
CA THR A 292 5.80 36.07 51.37
C THR A 292 5.06 37.39 51.31
N VAL A 293 3.90 37.48 51.96
CA VAL A 293 3.04 38.67 51.95
C VAL A 293 2.36 38.86 53.31
N GLN A 294 2.23 40.11 53.76
CA GLN A 294 1.50 40.44 54.98
C GLN A 294 -0.02 40.35 54.80
N ALA A 295 -0.74 39.92 55.83
CA ALA A 295 -2.21 39.96 55.85
C ALA A 295 -2.76 41.36 55.50
N GLY A 296 -3.82 41.39 54.68
CA GLY A 296 -4.44 42.65 54.23
C GLY A 296 -3.72 43.35 53.07
N LYS A 297 -2.67 42.75 52.48
CA LYS A 297 -1.94 43.30 51.32
C LYS A 297 -2.19 42.51 50.05
N SER A 298 -1.91 43.15 48.92
CA SER A 298 -1.85 42.51 47.60
C SER A 298 -0.46 42.67 47.00
N VAL A 299 -0.02 41.69 46.21
CA VAL A 299 1.27 41.72 45.52
C VAL A 299 1.17 41.06 44.15
N ASP A 300 1.92 41.57 43.17
CA ASP A 300 2.11 40.88 41.90
C ASP A 300 3.20 39.82 42.05
N VAL A 301 2.88 38.59 41.64
CA VAL A 301 3.77 37.43 41.71
C VAL A 301 4.11 36.90 40.34
N LYS A 302 5.33 36.38 40.21
CA LYS A 302 5.78 35.56 39.10
C LYS A 302 5.88 34.11 39.55
N ILE A 303 5.17 33.22 38.88
CA ILE A 303 5.17 31.78 39.11
C ILE A 303 5.96 31.12 37.98
N THR A 304 6.98 30.35 38.33
CA THR A 304 7.84 29.64 37.36
C THR A 304 7.60 28.14 37.45
N GLY A 305 7.62 27.46 36.30
CA GLY A 305 7.32 26.05 36.23
C GLY A 305 7.49 25.47 34.83
N SER A 306 6.67 24.47 34.51
CA SER A 306 6.58 23.90 33.16
C SER A 306 5.15 23.50 32.82
N ASN A 307 4.87 23.41 31.52
CA ASN A 307 3.59 22.99 30.94
C ASN A 307 2.41 23.88 31.34
N PHE A 308 2.64 25.17 31.58
CA PHE A 308 1.54 26.12 31.73
C PHE A 308 0.83 26.33 30.40
N ALA A 309 -0.50 26.36 30.45
CA ALA A 309 -1.34 26.56 29.27
C ALA A 309 -2.19 27.81 29.45
N ALA A 310 -2.50 28.49 28.35
CA ALA A 310 -3.38 29.66 28.37
C ALA A 310 -4.71 29.35 29.09
N GLY A 311 -5.15 30.26 29.96
CA GLY A 311 -6.32 30.05 30.81
C GLY A 311 -6.06 29.22 32.07
N ALA A 312 -4.80 28.98 32.45
CA ALA A 312 -4.47 28.38 33.73
C ALA A 312 -4.96 29.24 34.91
N THR A 313 -5.42 28.58 35.97
CA THR A 313 -5.82 29.22 37.23
C THR A 313 -4.81 28.94 38.33
N VAL A 314 -4.59 29.89 39.23
CA VAL A 314 -3.70 29.77 40.39
C VAL A 314 -4.54 29.80 41.67
N THR A 315 -4.35 28.83 42.56
CA THR A 315 -5.08 28.73 43.83
C THR A 315 -4.14 28.41 44.98
N PHE A 316 -4.55 28.78 46.19
CA PHE A 316 -3.81 28.49 47.42
C PHE A 316 -4.58 27.46 48.25
N LYS A 317 -3.90 26.38 48.65
CA LYS A 317 -4.51 25.24 49.35
C LYS A 317 -3.68 24.87 50.59
N GLY A 318 -4.26 24.06 51.47
CA GLY A 318 -3.55 23.46 52.60
C GLY A 318 -3.25 24.40 53.79
N GLY A 319 -3.46 25.71 53.65
CA GLY A 319 -3.23 26.68 54.72
C GLY A 319 -4.39 26.85 55.71
N ILE A 320 -4.12 27.60 56.79
CA ILE A 320 -5.06 27.85 57.89
C ILE A 320 -5.54 29.31 57.85
N GLY A 321 -6.86 29.53 57.92
CA GLY A 321 -7.47 30.86 57.87
C GLY A 321 -7.94 31.25 56.47
N PRO A 322 -8.20 32.54 56.19
CA PRO A 322 -8.67 32.97 54.88
C PRO A 322 -7.58 32.72 53.82
N ALA A 323 -7.95 32.00 52.76
CA ALA A 323 -7.04 31.71 51.65
C ALA A 323 -6.74 32.99 50.85
N PRO A 324 -5.48 33.19 50.40
CA PRO A 324 -5.18 34.20 49.41
C PRO A 324 -5.98 33.97 48.14
N THR A 325 -6.38 35.07 47.50
CA THR A 325 -7.12 35.07 46.23
C THR A 325 -6.23 35.59 45.12
N THR A 326 -6.51 35.18 43.88
CA THR A 326 -5.71 35.54 42.71
C THR A 326 -6.56 36.29 41.69
N SER A 327 -5.97 37.31 41.08
CA SER A 327 -6.56 38.08 39.97
C SER A 327 -5.48 38.38 38.92
N ASN A 328 -5.87 38.93 37.76
CA ASN A 328 -4.96 39.31 36.68
C ASN A 328 -3.99 38.19 36.25
N ILE A 329 -4.48 36.96 36.17
CA ILE A 329 -3.64 35.80 35.83
C ILE A 329 -3.34 35.83 34.33
N VAL A 330 -2.08 36.01 33.99
CA VAL A 330 -1.57 36.01 32.61
C VAL A 330 -0.50 34.94 32.47
N VAL A 331 -0.74 33.97 31.60
CA VAL A 331 0.23 32.95 31.21
C VAL A 331 1.08 33.51 30.09
N MET A 332 2.34 33.84 30.37
CA MET A 332 3.25 34.45 29.39
C MET A 332 3.77 33.41 28.39
N ASP A 333 4.12 32.23 28.91
CA ASP A 333 4.62 31.09 28.14
C ASP A 333 4.42 29.79 28.96
N ALA A 334 4.93 28.67 28.45
CA ALA A 334 4.80 27.37 29.10
C ALA A 334 5.52 27.25 30.46
N ASN A 335 6.34 28.24 30.82
CA ASN A 335 7.19 28.24 32.01
C ASN A 335 6.88 29.38 32.98
N THR A 336 6.11 30.39 32.57
CA THR A 336 5.90 31.62 33.34
C THR A 336 4.43 32.05 33.42
N ILE A 337 3.95 32.28 34.64
CA ILE A 337 2.66 32.93 34.93
C ILE A 337 2.93 34.19 35.76
N THR A 338 2.19 35.26 35.45
CA THR A 338 2.08 36.45 36.31
C THR A 338 0.67 36.53 36.87
N ALA A 339 0.51 36.93 38.13
CA ALA A 339 -0.78 37.09 38.77
C ALA A 339 -0.70 38.09 39.91
N THR A 340 -1.82 38.71 40.29
CA THR A 340 -1.93 39.50 41.52
C THR A 340 -2.51 38.60 42.62
N VAL A 341 -1.78 38.44 43.73
CA VAL A 341 -2.23 37.72 44.92
C VAL A 341 -2.73 38.72 45.94
N THR A 342 -3.99 38.59 46.36
CA THR A 342 -4.62 39.39 47.42
C THR A 342 -4.82 38.55 48.66
N VAL A 343 -4.21 38.98 49.77
CA VAL A 343 -4.34 38.36 51.08
C VAL A 343 -5.33 39.18 51.91
N ASN A 344 -6.47 38.59 52.25
CA ASN A 344 -7.45 39.26 53.09
C ASN A 344 -6.93 39.45 54.52
N ALA A 345 -7.38 40.51 55.17
CA ALA A 345 -7.11 40.73 56.58
C ALA A 345 -7.75 39.63 57.45
N GLY A 346 -7.13 39.33 58.59
CA GLY A 346 -7.60 38.30 59.52
C GLY A 346 -6.96 36.92 59.32
N GLY A 347 -7.33 36.00 60.21
CA GLY A 347 -6.67 34.70 60.40
C GLY A 347 -5.83 34.65 61.68
N PRO A 348 -5.19 33.51 61.99
CA PRO A 348 -4.31 33.37 63.15
C PRO A 348 -3.15 34.38 63.13
N SER A 349 -2.78 34.92 64.30
CA SER A 349 -1.62 35.82 64.48
C SER A 349 -0.28 35.04 64.46
N ARG A 350 -0.05 34.28 63.39
CA ARG A 350 1.18 33.54 63.10
C ARG A 350 1.32 33.35 61.60
N ASP A 351 2.51 32.96 61.15
CA ASP A 351 2.75 32.64 59.75
C ASP A 351 1.82 31.51 59.27
N ARG A 352 1.25 31.72 58.09
CA ARG A 352 0.35 30.76 57.44
C ARG A 352 0.97 30.33 56.13
N VAL A 353 1.32 29.05 56.05
CA VAL A 353 1.91 28.46 54.86
C VAL A 353 0.79 27.91 53.97
N TRP A 354 0.93 28.14 52.67
CA TRP A 354 -0.02 27.73 51.64
C TRP A 354 0.72 27.00 50.53
N ASP A 355 0.11 25.94 50.05
CA ASP A 355 0.53 25.32 48.80
C ASP A 355 0.01 26.14 47.62
N VAL A 356 0.84 26.28 46.58
CA VAL A 356 0.46 26.98 45.34
C VAL A 356 0.07 25.94 44.30
N ALA A 357 -1.20 25.92 43.90
CA ALA A 357 -1.71 24.99 42.90
C ALA A 357 -2.07 25.71 41.59
N VAL A 358 -1.45 25.29 40.49
CA VAL A 358 -1.78 25.74 39.12
C VAL A 358 -2.60 24.66 38.44
N THR A 359 -3.74 25.03 37.86
CA THR A 359 -4.62 24.11 37.12
C THR A 359 -4.85 24.62 35.70
N ASN A 360 -4.53 23.79 34.70
CA ASN A 360 -4.81 24.11 33.30
C ASN A 360 -6.29 23.83 32.96
N ALA A 361 -6.82 24.43 31.89
CA ALA A 361 -8.23 24.32 31.47
C ALA A 361 -8.78 22.89 31.27
N LYS A 362 -7.91 21.88 31.16
CA LYS A 362 -8.28 20.46 31.06
C LYS A 362 -8.24 19.71 32.40
N GLY A 363 -8.15 20.41 33.53
CA GLY A 363 -8.24 19.85 34.88
C GLY A 363 -6.95 19.23 35.44
N ARG A 364 -5.85 19.26 34.67
CA ARG A 364 -4.53 18.82 35.18
C ARG A 364 -3.93 19.91 36.05
N GLY A 365 -3.60 19.55 37.29
CA GLY A 365 -3.02 20.44 38.28
C GLY A 365 -1.59 20.05 38.66
N GLY A 366 -0.80 21.06 39.01
CA GLY A 366 0.53 20.95 39.61
C GLY A 366 0.57 21.79 40.87
N GLN A 367 1.37 21.36 41.85
CA GLN A 367 1.41 22.00 43.15
C GLN A 367 2.85 22.23 43.59
N LEU A 368 3.12 23.44 44.07
CA LEU A 368 4.29 23.75 44.87
C LEU A 368 3.86 23.68 46.33
N LYS A 369 4.29 22.63 47.01
CA LYS A 369 4.00 22.43 48.42
C LYS A 369 4.71 23.49 49.26
N ASP A 370 4.03 24.02 50.28
CA ASP A 370 4.55 25.04 51.20
C ASP A 370 5.16 26.26 50.48
N GLY A 371 4.60 26.60 49.32
CA GLY A 371 5.19 27.53 48.37
C GLY A 371 4.98 29.01 48.69
N PHE A 372 4.03 29.36 49.56
CA PHE A 372 3.66 30.74 49.84
C PHE A 372 3.32 30.98 51.31
N THR A 373 3.88 32.02 51.91
CA THR A 373 3.73 32.36 53.32
C THR A 373 2.97 33.67 53.50
N VAL A 374 1.97 33.65 54.37
CA VAL A 374 1.30 34.86 54.82
C VAL A 374 1.71 35.20 56.23
N THR A 375 2.32 36.37 56.42
CA THR A 375 2.68 36.89 57.75
C THR A 375 1.51 37.66 58.38
N PRO A 376 1.44 37.76 59.72
CA PRO A 376 0.37 38.45 60.44
C PRO A 376 0.11 39.90 60.03
#